data_AF-A0A892HYN4-F1
#
_entry.id   AF-A0A892HYN4-F1
#
_cell.length_a   1.000
_cell.length_b   1.000
_cell.length_c   1.000
_cell.angle_alpha   90.00
_cell.angle_beta   90.00
_cell.angle_gamma   90.00
#
_symmetry.space_group_name_H-M   'P 1'
#
loop_
_entity.id
_entity.type
_entity.pdbx_description
1 polymer ?
#
loop_
_entity_poly.entity_id
_entity_poly.type
_entity_poly.pdbx_seq_one_letter_code
_entity_poly.pdbx_strand_id
1 'polypeptide(L)'
;MTAMARNAQALIDLRIRGIRPELPILVSLVGPLDFVNLTLLAEPKVRYDWRVLGGLEVEVIASVAVPFSRLLRMLADIAAGVPKRMVLTFLEGPRVELGEWRQITDFRVFDWCPMALGGPCWGDARALASRIFAELGKSIPTPYDEACTLVIRAAQESEQWRA
;
A
#
# COMPACT_ATOMS: atom_id res chain seq x y z
N MET A 1 -5.44 4.88 18.91
CA MET A 1 -6.16 3.72 18.34
C MET A 1 -6.36 4.00 16.86
N THR A 2 -5.87 3.15 15.97
CA THR A 2 -6.13 3.22 14.52
C THR A 2 -7.53 2.69 14.22
N ALA A 3 -8.24 3.33 13.29
CA ALA A 3 -9.59 2.88 12.92
C ALA A 3 -9.51 1.66 11.97
N MET A 4 -10.60 0.91 11.86
CA MET A 4 -10.76 -0.05 10.76
C MET A 4 -11.50 0.60 9.61
N ALA A 5 -11.06 0.32 8.38
CA ALA A 5 -11.80 0.76 7.20
C ALA A 5 -13.20 0.14 7.21
N ARG A 6 -14.19 0.83 6.65
CA ARG A 6 -15.54 0.28 6.59
C ARG A 6 -15.53 -0.99 5.72
N ASN A 7 -16.30 -2.00 6.13
CA ASN A 7 -16.33 -3.37 5.60
C ASN A 7 -15.09 -4.24 5.92
N ALA A 8 -14.12 -3.75 6.71
CA ALA A 8 -12.96 -4.57 7.08
C ALA A 8 -13.31 -5.82 7.89
N GLN A 9 -14.45 -5.81 8.61
CA GLN A 9 -14.89 -6.98 9.38
C GLN A 9 -15.09 -8.22 8.49
N ALA A 10 -15.69 -8.06 7.31
CA ALA A 10 -15.88 -9.17 6.38
C ALA A 10 -14.55 -9.80 5.95
N LEU A 11 -13.50 -8.98 5.77
CA LEU A 11 -12.17 -9.47 5.45
C LEU A 11 -11.54 -10.18 6.65
N ILE A 12 -11.69 -9.62 7.85
CA ILE A 12 -11.21 -10.25 9.09
C ILE A 12 -11.84 -11.64 9.27
N ASP A 13 -13.15 -11.77 9.08
CA ASP A 13 -13.87 -13.03 9.25
C ASP A 13 -13.38 -14.10 8.25
N LEU A 14 -13.12 -13.70 6.99
CA LEU A 14 -12.51 -14.60 6.00
C LEU A 14 -11.11 -15.04 6.43
N ARG A 15 -10.30 -14.12 6.95
CA ARG A 15 -8.92 -14.38 7.39
C ARG A 15 -8.88 -15.31 8.59
N ILE A 16 -9.77 -15.12 9.58
CA ILE A 16 -9.91 -16.00 10.74
C ILE A 16 -10.24 -17.44 10.31
N ARG A 17 -11.06 -17.58 9.25
CA ARG A 17 -11.41 -18.89 8.66
C ARG A 17 -10.33 -19.49 7.76
N GLY A 18 -9.18 -18.82 7.60
CA GLY A 18 -8.11 -19.24 6.71
C GLY A 18 -8.45 -19.12 5.21
N ILE A 19 -9.52 -18.40 4.86
CA ILE A 19 -9.96 -18.22 3.48
C ILE A 19 -9.22 -17.04 2.87
N ARG A 20 -8.56 -17.28 1.74
CA ARG A 20 -7.93 -16.22 0.95
C ARG A 20 -8.90 -15.75 -0.13
N PRO A 21 -9.19 -14.44 -0.23
CA PRO A 21 -9.95 -13.88 -1.34
C PRO A 21 -9.28 -14.23 -2.68
N GLU A 22 -10.08 -14.70 -3.64
CA GLU A 22 -9.62 -15.05 -5.00
C GLU A 22 -9.37 -13.81 -5.86
N LEU A 23 -10.15 -12.75 -5.62
CA LEU A 23 -10.02 -11.46 -6.29
C LEU A 23 -9.22 -10.46 -5.44
N PRO A 24 -8.59 -9.46 -6.08
CA PRO A 24 -7.94 -8.37 -5.34
C PRO A 24 -8.92 -7.67 -4.40
N ILE A 25 -8.42 -7.28 -3.22
CA ILE A 25 -9.17 -6.42 -2.30
C ILE A 25 -9.16 -5.00 -2.85
N LEU A 26 -10.34 -4.41 -3.02
CA LEU A 26 -10.44 -3.02 -3.41
C LEU A 26 -10.36 -2.12 -2.19
N VAL A 27 -9.53 -1.08 -2.24
CA VAL A 27 -9.54 0.00 -1.26
C VAL A 27 -10.05 1.25 -1.96
N SER A 28 -11.32 1.61 -1.71
CA SER A 28 -11.93 2.76 -2.37
C SER A 28 -11.80 4.03 -1.53
N LEU A 29 -11.24 5.06 -2.15
CA LEU A 29 -11.17 6.43 -1.64
C LEU A 29 -12.27 7.32 -2.22
N VAL A 30 -13.12 6.77 -3.08
CA VAL A 30 -14.16 7.46 -3.85
C VAL A 30 -15.58 7.06 -3.44
N GLY A 31 -15.70 6.18 -2.42
CA GLY A 31 -16.99 5.68 -1.94
C GLY A 31 -17.32 4.28 -2.45
N PRO A 32 -18.60 3.85 -2.34
CA PRO A 32 -19.04 2.53 -2.77
C PRO A 32 -18.72 2.28 -4.25
N LEU A 33 -18.32 1.05 -4.57
CA LEU A 33 -18.04 0.61 -5.93
C LEU A 33 -18.97 -0.54 -6.29
N ASP A 34 -19.36 -0.63 -7.55
CA ASP A 34 -20.21 -1.71 -8.07
C ASP A 34 -19.35 -2.84 -8.65
N PHE A 35 -18.51 -3.43 -7.78
CA PHE A 35 -17.69 -4.59 -8.11
C PHE A 35 -17.98 -5.73 -7.14
N VAL A 36 -17.83 -6.95 -7.62
CA VAL A 36 -18.00 -8.17 -6.80
C VAL A 36 -16.87 -8.36 -5.78
N ASN A 37 -15.75 -7.66 -5.95
CA ASN A 37 -14.62 -7.69 -5.05
C ASN A 37 -15.01 -7.20 -3.65
N LEU A 38 -14.42 -7.80 -2.62
CA LEU A 38 -14.48 -7.23 -1.28
C LEU A 38 -13.83 -5.85 -1.30
N THR A 39 -14.63 -4.84 -0.95
CA THR A 39 -14.24 -3.43 -1.03
C THR A 39 -14.20 -2.80 0.35
N LEU A 40 -13.01 -2.34 0.75
CA LEU A 40 -12.78 -1.53 1.94
C LEU A 40 -12.97 -0.06 1.60
N LEU A 41 -13.81 0.62 2.37
CA LEU A 41 -14.14 2.03 2.13
C LEU A 41 -13.37 2.87 3.14
N ALA A 42 -12.52 3.76 2.63
CA ALA A 42 -11.59 4.52 3.42
C ALA A 42 -11.61 6.00 3.06
N GLU A 43 -11.64 6.84 4.09
CA GLU A 43 -11.49 8.28 3.94
C GLU A 43 -10.01 8.67 3.94
N PRO A 44 -9.52 9.43 2.94
CA PRO A 44 -8.10 9.82 2.84
C PRO A 44 -7.53 10.62 4.01
N LYS A 45 -8.39 11.14 4.90
CA LYS A 45 -7.98 11.94 6.08
C LYS A 45 -7.79 11.07 7.34
N VAL A 46 -8.30 9.85 7.33
CA VAL A 46 -8.33 8.96 8.50
C VAL A 46 -7.19 7.94 8.39
N ARG A 47 -6.56 7.61 9.52
CA ARG A 47 -5.55 6.55 9.62
C ARG A 47 -6.22 5.23 9.97
N TYR A 48 -5.91 4.20 9.21
CA TYR A 48 -6.48 2.87 9.39
C TYR A 48 -5.41 1.83 9.71
N ASP A 49 -5.84 0.71 10.29
CA ASP A 49 -5.00 -0.48 10.42
C ASP A 49 -5.09 -1.33 9.15
N TRP A 50 -4.00 -1.36 8.37
CA TRP A 50 -3.92 -2.07 7.10
C TRP A 50 -3.29 -3.46 7.21
N ARG A 51 -2.92 -3.93 8.42
CA ARG A 51 -2.31 -5.25 8.61
C ARG A 51 -3.19 -6.40 8.12
N VAL A 52 -4.51 -6.18 8.07
CA VAL A 52 -5.49 -7.12 7.50
C VAL A 52 -5.24 -7.41 6.00
N LEU A 53 -4.60 -6.49 5.27
CA LEU A 53 -4.25 -6.63 3.86
C LEU A 53 -2.96 -7.44 3.62
N GLY A 54 -2.24 -7.83 4.68
CA GLY A 54 -0.95 -8.50 4.57
C GLY A 54 -0.99 -9.78 3.73
N GLY A 55 -0.15 -9.81 2.69
CA GLY A 55 -0.03 -10.91 1.73
C GLY A 55 -1.19 -11.03 0.72
N LEU A 56 -2.11 -10.06 0.66
CA LEU A 56 -3.20 -10.00 -0.32
C LEU A 56 -2.86 -9.12 -1.52
N GLU A 57 -3.52 -9.35 -2.64
CA GLU A 57 -3.47 -8.44 -3.78
C GLU A 57 -4.46 -7.30 -3.52
N VAL A 58 -3.99 -6.07 -3.71
CA VAL A 58 -4.74 -4.86 -3.36
C VAL A 58 -4.81 -3.93 -4.57
N GLU A 59 -5.99 -3.40 -4.82
CA GLU A 59 -6.19 -2.33 -5.80
C GLU A 59 -6.84 -1.12 -5.12
N VAL A 60 -6.12 0.00 -5.09
CA VAL A 60 -6.56 1.27 -4.51
C VAL A 60 -7.26 2.06 -5.60
N ILE A 61 -8.54 2.37 -5.39
CA ILE A 61 -9.37 3.16 -6.29
C ILE A 61 -9.43 4.60 -5.80
N ALA A 62 -8.91 5.53 -6.60
CA ALA A 62 -8.82 6.94 -6.28
C ALA A 62 -9.46 7.83 -7.36
N SER A 63 -9.59 9.11 -7.07
CA SER A 63 -9.98 10.15 -8.01
C SER A 63 -8.99 11.31 -7.91
N VAL A 64 -8.87 12.12 -8.97
CA VAL A 64 -8.08 13.36 -8.96
C VAL A 64 -8.55 14.36 -7.91
N ALA A 65 -9.77 14.20 -7.38
CA ALA A 65 -10.27 14.99 -6.25
C ALA A 65 -9.54 14.70 -4.92
N VAL A 66 -8.85 13.55 -4.80
CA VAL A 66 -8.04 13.22 -3.62
C VAL A 66 -6.71 13.98 -3.69
N PRO A 67 -6.39 14.85 -2.71
CA PRO A 67 -5.12 15.56 -2.71
C PRO A 67 -3.93 14.60 -2.74
N PHE A 68 -2.96 14.86 -3.64
CA PHE A 68 -1.85 13.94 -3.90
C PHE A 68 -1.06 13.58 -2.63
N SER A 69 -0.79 14.54 -1.75
CA SER A 69 -0.09 14.28 -0.47
C SER A 69 -0.86 13.34 0.47
N ARG A 70 -2.19 13.39 0.46
CA ARG A 70 -3.04 12.45 1.23
C ARG A 70 -3.06 11.08 0.59
N LEU A 71 -3.07 11.02 -0.74
CA LEU A 71 -2.95 9.77 -1.47
C LEU A 71 -1.62 9.08 -1.16
N LEU A 72 -0.48 9.77 -1.28
CA LEU A 72 0.84 9.19 -0.98
C LEU A 72 0.91 8.63 0.44
N ARG A 73 0.40 9.39 1.42
CA ARG A 73 0.31 8.93 2.81
C ARG A 73 -0.53 7.67 2.96
N MET A 74 -1.69 7.61 2.31
CA MET A 74 -2.55 6.43 2.34
C MET A 74 -1.87 5.21 1.71
N LEU A 75 -1.20 5.39 0.58
CA LEU A 75 -0.46 4.32 -0.08
C LEU A 75 0.70 3.82 0.79
N ALA A 76 1.41 4.72 1.48
CA ALA A 76 2.44 4.36 2.44
C ALA A 76 1.89 3.56 3.63
N ASP A 77 0.75 3.97 4.17
CA ASP A 77 0.08 3.25 5.26
C ASP A 77 -0.36 1.85 4.84
N ILE A 78 -0.90 1.70 3.63
CA ILE A 78 -1.29 0.41 3.08
C ILE A 78 -0.06 -0.47 2.86
N ALA A 79 1.01 0.07 2.28
CA ALA A 79 2.27 -0.63 2.06
C ALA A 79 2.91 -1.12 3.37
N ALA A 80 2.75 -0.38 4.48
CA ALA A 80 3.19 -0.83 5.80
C ALA A 80 2.41 -2.06 6.32
N GLY A 81 1.21 -2.31 5.78
CA GLY A 81 0.48 -3.57 5.97
C GLY A 81 1.05 -4.74 5.17
N VAL A 82 2.04 -4.49 4.30
CA VAL A 82 2.76 -5.44 3.45
C VAL A 82 1.82 -6.30 2.57
N PRO A 83 1.03 -5.67 1.68
CA PRO A 83 0.24 -6.39 0.70
C PRO A 83 1.16 -7.15 -0.26
N LYS A 84 0.71 -8.28 -0.80
CA LYS A 84 1.48 -9.06 -1.78
C LYS A 84 1.82 -8.21 -3.01
N ARG A 85 0.85 -7.44 -3.50
CA ARG A 85 0.95 -6.53 -4.65
C ARG A 85 -0.04 -5.38 -4.47
N MET A 86 0.33 -4.18 -4.90
CA MET A 86 -0.55 -3.02 -4.84
C MET A 86 -0.64 -2.32 -6.21
N VAL A 87 -1.86 -2.09 -6.68
CA VAL A 87 -2.16 -1.30 -7.87
C VAL A 87 -2.95 -0.06 -7.46
N LEU A 88 -2.67 1.08 -8.08
CA LEU A 88 -3.44 2.32 -7.97
C LEU A 88 -4.19 2.55 -9.28
N THR A 89 -5.50 2.69 -9.20
CA THR A 89 -6.38 2.97 -10.33
C THR A 89 -7.15 4.25 -10.05
N PHE A 90 -6.98 5.25 -10.91
CA PHE A 90 -7.83 6.44 -10.89
C PHE A 90 -9.11 6.18 -11.69
N LEU A 91 -10.24 6.68 -11.20
CA LEU A 91 -11.52 6.67 -11.94
C LEU A 91 -11.39 7.34 -13.31
N GLU A 92 -10.51 8.33 -13.40
CA GLU A 92 -10.22 9.10 -14.60
C GLU A 92 -9.36 8.33 -15.61
N GLY A 93 -8.88 7.14 -15.27
CA GLY A 93 -8.23 6.21 -16.20
C GLY A 93 -6.80 5.78 -15.89
N PRO A 94 -5.88 6.61 -15.36
CA PRO A 94 -4.50 6.17 -15.20
C PRO A 94 -4.38 5.06 -14.14
N ARG A 95 -3.60 4.03 -14.49
CA ARG A 95 -3.34 2.86 -13.63
C ARG A 95 -1.85 2.66 -13.45
N VAL A 96 -1.43 2.43 -12.22
CA VAL A 96 -0.03 2.28 -11.85
C VAL A 96 0.10 1.09 -10.91
N GLU A 97 0.95 0.12 -11.27
CA GLU A 97 1.43 -0.86 -10.31
C GLU A 97 2.44 -0.18 -9.40
N LEU A 98 2.22 -0.24 -8.09
CA LEU A 98 3.04 0.47 -7.12
C LEU A 98 4.21 -0.37 -6.61
N GLY A 99 4.09 -1.70 -6.70
CA GLY A 99 5.09 -2.64 -6.22
C GLY A 99 4.48 -3.92 -5.65
N GLU A 100 5.35 -4.73 -5.07
CA GLU A 100 5.04 -6.02 -4.48
C GLU A 100 5.84 -6.25 -3.20
N TRP A 101 5.38 -7.14 -2.34
CA TRP A 101 6.17 -7.51 -1.17
C TRP A 101 7.40 -8.34 -1.55
N ARG A 102 8.44 -8.25 -0.73
CA ARG A 102 9.61 -9.12 -0.78
C ARG A 102 9.91 -9.65 0.61
N GLN A 103 10.37 -10.90 0.65
CA GLN A 103 10.93 -11.50 1.85
C GLN A 103 12.43 -11.17 1.87
N ILE A 104 12.88 -10.47 2.91
CA ILE A 104 14.30 -10.23 3.20
C ILE A 104 14.59 -10.91 4.52
N THR A 105 15.34 -12.01 4.46
CA THR A 105 15.58 -12.90 5.61
C THR A 105 14.26 -13.28 6.31
N ASP A 106 14.04 -12.77 7.51
CA ASP A 106 12.88 -13.07 8.37
C ASP A 106 11.78 -12.00 8.27
N PHE A 107 12.01 -10.91 7.54
CA PHE A 107 11.10 -9.78 7.44
C PHE A 107 10.44 -9.70 6.06
N ARG A 108 9.20 -9.23 6.03
CA ARG A 108 8.48 -8.91 4.81
C ARG A 108 8.39 -7.41 4.68
N VAL A 109 8.79 -6.90 3.52
CA VAL A 109 8.76 -5.47 3.22
C VAL A 109 8.05 -5.25 1.90
N PHE A 110 7.45 -4.08 1.71
CA PHE A 110 6.85 -3.71 0.43
C PHE A 110 7.88 -3.01 -0.44
N ASP A 111 8.27 -3.62 -1.56
CA ASP A 111 9.24 -3.10 -2.51
C ASP A 111 8.54 -2.20 -3.53
N TRP A 112 8.77 -0.89 -3.41
CA TRP A 112 8.16 0.10 -4.28
C TRP A 112 8.80 0.09 -5.66
N CYS A 113 7.99 -0.20 -6.67
CA CYS A 113 8.37 -0.07 -8.07
C CYS A 113 7.19 0.49 -8.89
N PRO A 114 6.90 1.80 -8.79
CA PRO A 114 5.86 2.45 -9.57
C PRO A 114 6.06 2.25 -11.09
N MET A 115 5.17 1.50 -11.71
CA MET A 115 5.17 1.21 -13.14
C MET A 115 3.79 1.51 -13.74
N ALA A 116 3.76 2.28 -14.82
CA ALA A 116 2.53 2.52 -15.57
C ALA A 116 1.99 1.20 -16.10
N LEU A 117 0.70 0.97 -15.90
CA LEU A 117 -0.01 -0.14 -16.53
C LEU A 117 -0.60 0.36 -17.86
N GLY A 118 -0.50 -0.49 -18.89
CA GLY A 118 -0.94 -0.19 -20.25
C GLY A 118 -2.42 0.21 -20.34
N GLY A 119 -2.77 0.93 -21.42
CA GLY A 119 -4.16 1.31 -21.68
C GLY A 119 -4.27 2.66 -22.40
N PRO A 120 -5.51 3.14 -22.61
CA PRO A 120 -5.78 4.40 -23.32
C PRO A 120 -5.17 5.63 -22.63
N CYS A 121 -4.94 5.57 -21.31
CA CYS A 121 -4.34 6.64 -20.50
C CYS A 121 -2.85 6.42 -20.21
N TRP A 122 -2.10 5.77 -21.10
CA TRP A 122 -0.69 5.41 -20.88
C TRP A 122 0.21 6.61 -20.53
N GLY A 123 0.04 7.74 -21.21
CA GLY A 123 0.82 8.96 -20.95
C GLY A 123 0.66 9.46 -19.51
N ASP A 124 -0.58 9.54 -19.05
CA ASP A 124 -0.93 9.97 -17.69
C ASP A 124 -0.47 8.95 -16.65
N ALA A 125 -0.61 7.64 -16.93
CA ALA A 125 -0.12 6.58 -16.07
C ALA A 125 1.42 6.65 -15.91
N ARG A 126 2.17 6.93 -16.99
CA ARG A 126 3.62 7.11 -16.95
C ARG A 126 4.03 8.35 -16.18
N ALA A 127 3.34 9.48 -16.40
CA ALA A 127 3.58 10.70 -15.63
C ALA A 127 3.30 10.48 -14.13
N LEU A 128 2.19 9.81 -13.80
CA LEU A 128 1.82 9.47 -12.43
C LEU A 128 2.83 8.54 -11.77
N ALA A 129 3.22 7.45 -12.44
CA ALA A 129 4.24 6.52 -11.94
C ALA A 129 5.56 7.25 -11.66
N SER A 130 6.01 8.09 -12.59
CA SER A 130 7.24 8.89 -12.43
C SER A 130 7.14 9.86 -11.25
N ARG A 131 5.97 10.49 -11.08
CA ARG A 131 5.71 11.40 -9.97
C ARG A 131 5.70 10.69 -8.61
N ILE A 132 5.11 9.48 -8.53
CA ILE A 132 5.13 8.66 -7.31
C ILE A 132 6.56 8.19 -7.01
N PHE A 133 7.29 7.76 -8.03
CA PHE A 133 8.69 7.35 -7.90
C PHE A 133 9.56 8.48 -7.31
N ALA A 134 9.34 9.73 -7.72
CA ALA A 134 10.06 10.89 -7.20
C ALA A 134 9.78 11.23 -5.72
N GLU A 135 8.75 10.63 -5.11
CA GLU A 135 8.36 10.82 -3.71
C GLU A 135 8.89 9.72 -2.77
N LEU A 136 9.50 8.66 -3.32
CA LEU A 136 10.17 7.62 -2.56
C LEU A 136 11.36 8.21 -1.78
N GLY A 137 11.49 7.85 -0.51
CA GLY A 137 12.48 8.40 0.43
C GLY A 137 12.15 9.81 0.93
N LYS A 138 11.04 10.41 0.49
CA LYS A 138 10.56 11.74 0.95
C LYS A 138 9.25 11.59 1.69
N SER A 139 8.17 11.40 0.93
CA SER A 139 6.80 11.28 1.44
C SER A 139 6.38 9.82 1.61
N ILE A 140 7.01 8.92 0.88
CA ILE A 140 6.83 7.47 0.98
C ILE A 140 8.15 6.87 1.52
N PRO A 141 8.12 6.14 2.65
CA PRO A 141 9.32 5.50 3.17
C PRO A 141 9.78 4.41 2.19
N THR A 142 11.08 4.29 1.96
CA THR A 142 11.60 3.11 1.27
C THR A 142 11.83 2.00 2.30
N PRO A 143 11.52 0.73 1.97
CA PRO A 143 11.72 -0.38 2.91
C PRO A 143 13.19 -0.54 3.34
N TYR A 144 14.12 -0.06 2.50
CA TYR A 144 15.54 -0.04 2.80
C TYR A 144 15.90 0.97 3.90
N ASP A 145 15.17 2.08 4.03
CA ASP A 145 15.44 3.06 5.09
C ASP A 145 15.23 2.45 6.48
N GLU A 146 14.17 1.67 6.65
CA GLU A 146 13.85 1.01 7.91
C GLU A 146 14.80 -0.17 8.19
N ALA A 147 15.09 -1.00 7.19
CA ALA A 147 16.08 -2.07 7.31
C ALA A 147 17.47 -1.53 7.66
N CYS A 148 17.92 -0.46 7.01
CA CYS A 148 19.18 0.22 7.33
C CYS A 148 19.15 0.80 8.74
N THR A 149 18.04 1.42 9.15
CA THR A 149 17.88 1.96 10.52
C THR A 149 17.97 0.85 11.58
N LEU A 150 17.34 -0.30 11.34
CA LEU A 150 17.39 -1.45 12.23
C LEU A 150 18.79 -2.06 12.32
N VAL A 151 19.50 -2.19 11.20
CA VAL A 151 20.89 -2.64 11.16
C VAL A 151 21.81 -1.66 11.91
N ILE A 152 21.63 -0.36 11.71
CA ILE A 152 22.40 0.68 12.43
C ILE A 152 22.15 0.58 13.94
N ARG A 153 20.90 0.43 14.38
CA ARG A 153 20.57 0.26 15.81
C ARG A 153 21.19 -1.00 16.39
N ALA A 154 21.06 -2.14 15.70
CA ALA A 154 21.65 -3.40 16.14
C ALA A 154 23.20 -3.30 16.27
N ALA A 155 23.86 -2.60 15.34
CA ALA A 155 25.29 -2.34 15.40
C ALA A 155 25.66 -1.47 16.62
N GLN A 156 24.93 -0.37 16.87
CA GLN A 156 25.15 0.52 18.01
C GLN A 156 24.94 -0.19 19.36
N GLU A 157 23.92 -1.04 19.47
CA GLU A 157 23.69 -1.87 20.64
C GLU A 157 24.86 -2.84 20.85
N SER A 158 25.36 -3.49 19.78
CA SER A 158 26.49 -4.43 19.88
C SER A 158 27.81 -3.76 20.34
N GLU A 159 28.02 -2.49 20.00
CA GLU A 159 29.18 -1.71 20.44
C GLU A 159 29.08 -1.36 21.93
N GLN A 160 27.89 -1.06 22.44
CA GLN A 160 27.65 -0.79 23.87
C GLN A 160 27.89 -2.00 24.77
N TRP A 161 27.64 -3.24 24.29
CA TRP A 161 27.94 -4.46 25.06
C TRP A 161 29.44 -4.83 25.06
N ARG A 162 30.24 -4.23 24.16
CA ARG A 162 31.68 -4.47 24.04
C ARG A 162 32.55 -3.42 24.77
N ALA A 163 31.94 -2.36 25.29
CA ALA A 163 32.58 -1.32 26.10
C ALA A 163 32.40 -1.61 27.60
#